data_AF-A0A1H3RG88-F1
#
_entry.id   AF-A0A1H3RG88-F1
#
_cell.length_a   1.000
_cell.length_b   1.000
_cell.length_c   1.000
_cell.angle_alpha   90.00
_cell.angle_beta   90.00
_cell.angle_gamma   90.00
#
_symmetry.space_group_name_H-M   'P 1'
#
loop_
_entity.id
_entity.type
_entity.pdbx_description
1 polymer ?
#
loop_
_entity_poly.entity_id
_entity_poly.type
_entity_poly.pdbx_seq_one_letter_code
_entity_poly.pdbx_strand_id
1 'polypeptide(L)'
;MSTITPTPPVLSKGLAIATIVFAALAAVGLVVTLVLLFLTVGHNDTEEFGWYFAFSLIASVLNVIPAVVALILGIVGRRAASRIPLLGIVIGAAVLVILVGQFIFLATV
;
A
#
# COMPACT_ATOMS: atom_id res chain seq x y z
N MET A 1 2.25 -21.36 43.08
CA MET A 1 1.70 -21.39 41.72
C MET A 1 2.37 -20.25 40.95
N SER A 2 3.46 -20.52 40.22
CA SER A 2 4.22 -19.48 39.50
C SER A 2 3.50 -19.15 38.20
N THR A 3 2.94 -17.95 38.12
CA THR A 3 2.42 -17.38 36.88
C THR A 3 3.59 -17.11 35.94
N ILE A 4 3.77 -17.97 34.95
CA ILE A 4 4.67 -17.72 33.82
C ILE A 4 3.99 -16.63 33.00
N THR A 5 4.43 -15.37 33.15
CA THR A 5 3.98 -14.29 32.25
C THR A 5 4.58 -14.57 30.87
N PRO A 6 3.77 -14.84 29.83
CA PRO A 6 4.30 -15.00 28.50
C PRO A 6 4.92 -13.66 28.08
N THR A 7 6.24 -13.64 27.88
CA THR A 7 6.92 -12.49 27.32
C THR A 7 6.32 -12.24 25.93
N PRO A 8 5.76 -11.06 25.65
CA PRO A 8 5.23 -10.79 24.33
C PRO A 8 6.37 -10.94 23.32
N PRO A 9 6.13 -11.60 22.17
CA PRO A 9 7.15 -11.73 21.13
C PRO A 9 7.58 -10.32 20.70
N VAL A 10 8.78 -9.92 21.07
CA VAL A 10 9.32 -8.62 20.73
C VAL A 10 9.69 -8.66 19.25
N LEU A 11 8.97 -7.88 18.44
CA LEU A 11 9.28 -7.70 17.03
C LEU A 11 10.76 -7.30 16.89
N SER A 12 11.55 -8.03 16.10
CA SER A 12 12.96 -7.66 15.91
C SER A 12 13.02 -6.23 15.35
N LYS A 13 13.97 -5.41 15.83
CA LYS A 13 14.10 -4.00 15.40
C LYS A 13 14.19 -3.89 13.86
N GLY A 14 14.82 -4.87 13.21
CA GLY A 14 14.90 -4.95 11.75
C GLY A 14 13.54 -5.12 11.07
N LEU A 15 12.65 -5.94 11.62
CA LEU A 15 11.30 -6.14 11.09
C LEU A 15 10.44 -4.88 11.22
N ALA A 16 10.58 -4.14 12.32
CA ALA A 16 9.90 -2.86 12.52
C ALA A 16 10.34 -1.82 11.47
N ILE A 17 11.66 -1.68 11.26
CA ILE A 17 12.24 -0.74 10.29
C ILE A 17 11.80 -1.10 8.87
N ALA A 18 11.90 -2.38 8.48
CA ALA A 18 11.47 -2.83 7.15
C ALA A 18 9.99 -2.52 6.91
N THR A 19 9.12 -2.79 7.90
CA THR A 19 7.69 -2.48 7.79
C THR A 19 7.46 -0.99 7.55
N ILE A 20 8.15 -0.11 8.28
CA ILE A 20 8.03 1.35 8.12
C ILE A 20 8.52 1.79 6.73
N VAL A 21 9.67 1.30 6.28
CA VAL A 21 10.25 1.67 4.99
C VAL A 21 9.33 1.27 3.83
N PHE A 22 8.86 0.02 3.82
CA PHE A 22 7.96 -0.45 2.78
C PHE A 22 6.59 0.22 2.84
N ALA A 23 6.06 0.49 4.04
CA ALA A 23 4.84 1.26 4.19
C ALA A 23 4.99 2.71 3.69
N ALA A 24 6.13 3.35 3.94
CA ALA A 24 6.43 4.69 3.45
C ALA A 24 6.56 4.71 1.91
N LEU A 25 7.29 3.75 1.32
CA LEU A 25 7.38 3.58 -0.12
C LEU A 25 5.99 3.38 -0.75
N ALA A 26 5.19 2.48 -0.17
CA ALA A 26 3.83 2.22 -0.62
C ALA A 26 2.92 3.45 -0.51
N ALA A 27 3.06 4.24 0.56
CA ALA A 27 2.33 5.48 0.75
C ALA A 27 2.72 6.56 -0.27
N VAL A 28 4.01 6.72 -0.55
CA VAL A 28 4.49 7.67 -1.57
C VAL A 28 3.94 7.30 -2.94
N GLY A 29 4.03 6.02 -3.34
CA GLY A 29 3.45 5.55 -4.59
C GLY A 29 1.94 5.78 -4.65
N LEU A 30 1.22 5.55 -3.55
CA LEU A 30 -0.22 5.79 -3.46
C LEU A 30 -0.55 7.27 -3.66
N VAL A 31 0.20 8.19 -3.05
CA VAL A 31 0.01 9.63 -3.24
C VAL A 31 0.22 10.00 -4.71
N VAL A 32 1.28 9.49 -5.36
CA VAL A 32 1.54 9.75 -6.78
C VAL A 32 0.39 9.24 -7.65
N THR A 33 -0.08 8.01 -7.42
CA THR A 33 -1.23 7.43 -8.15
C THR A 33 -2.49 8.28 -7.98
N LEU A 34 -2.78 8.74 -6.76
CA LEU A 34 -3.93 9.59 -6.48
C LEU A 34 -3.81 10.95 -7.17
N VAL A 35 -2.65 11.60 -7.12
CA VAL A 35 -2.42 12.87 -7.82
C VAL A 35 -2.66 12.72 -9.33
N LEU A 36 -2.12 11.65 -9.93
CA LEU A 36 -2.33 11.39 -11.35
C LEU A 36 -3.80 11.09 -11.67
N LEU A 37 -4.51 10.34 -10.83
CA LEU A 37 -5.96 10.11 -10.98
C LEU A 37 -6.76 11.42 -10.90
N PHE A 38 -6.44 12.31 -9.97
CA PHE A 38 -7.10 13.61 -9.88
C PHE A 38 -6.85 14.46 -11.13
N LEU A 39 -5.63 14.42 -11.68
CA LEU A 39 -5.32 15.09 -12.94
C LEU A 39 -6.09 14.48 -14.12
N THR A 40 -6.24 13.15 -14.16
CA THR A 40 -7.08 12.45 -15.15
C THR A 40 -8.52 12.93 -15.12
N VAL A 41 -9.13 13.11 -13.94
CA VAL A 41 -10.53 13.58 -13.82
C VAL A 41 -10.68 15.08 -14.18
N GLY A 42 -9.62 15.87 -14.03
CA GLY A 42 -9.64 17.31 -14.30
C GLY A 42 -9.52 17.70 -15.78
N HIS A 43 -9.16 16.76 -16.67
CA HIS A 43 -8.98 17.03 -18.10
C HIS A 43 -10.10 16.37 -18.91
N ASN A 44 -10.77 17.18 -19.75
CA ASN A 44 -11.80 16.72 -20.67
C ASN A 44 -11.24 16.34 -22.06
N ASP A 45 -9.95 16.55 -22.30
CA ASP A 45 -9.30 16.15 -23.54
C ASP A 45 -8.96 14.65 -23.49
N THR A 46 -9.44 13.90 -24.49
CA THR A 46 -9.30 12.45 -24.57
C THR A 46 -7.85 11.99 -24.69
N GLU A 47 -6.96 12.77 -25.33
CA GLU A 47 -5.55 12.39 -25.45
C GLU A 47 -4.82 12.55 -24.11
N GLU A 48 -4.98 13.69 -23.46
CA GLU A 48 -4.34 13.98 -22.16
C GLU A 48 -4.88 13.05 -21.06
N PHE A 49 -6.19 12.76 -21.08
CA PHE A 49 -6.82 11.78 -20.20
C PHE A 49 -6.11 10.42 -20.27
N GLY A 50 -5.89 9.91 -21.48
CA GLY A 50 -5.25 8.61 -21.72
C GLY A 50 -3.83 8.56 -21.17
N TRP A 51 -3.05 9.62 -21.37
CA TRP A 51 -1.68 9.71 -20.83
C TRP A 51 -1.66 9.72 -19.30
N TYR A 52 -2.45 10.58 -18.66
CA TYR A 52 -2.47 10.65 -17.19
C TYR A 52 -2.96 9.34 -16.57
N PHE A 53 -3.97 8.70 -17.17
CA PHE A 53 -4.46 7.41 -16.72
C PHE A 53 -3.39 6.31 -16.88
N ALA A 54 -2.70 6.24 -18.02
CA ALA A 54 -1.63 5.28 -18.25
C ALA A 54 -0.46 5.44 -17.27
N PHE A 55 -0.01 6.67 -17.02
CA PHE A 55 1.02 6.95 -16.01
C PHE A 55 0.57 6.57 -14.60
N SER A 56 -0.69 6.84 -14.26
CA SER A 56 -1.26 6.45 -12.98
C SER A 56 -1.27 4.92 -12.80
N LEU A 57 -1.60 4.19 -13.86
CA LEU A 57 -1.64 2.74 -13.87
C LEU A 57 -0.22 2.15 -13.74
N ILE A 58 0.77 2.70 -14.44
CA ILE A 58 2.18 2.30 -14.30
C ILE A 58 2.67 2.54 -12.86
N ALA A 59 2.40 3.72 -12.30
CA ALA A 59 2.77 4.04 -10.91
C ALA A 59 2.13 3.06 -9.92
N SER A 60 0.86 2.74 -10.12
CA SER A 60 0.10 1.78 -9.31
C SER A 60 0.72 0.37 -9.37
N VAL A 61 1.04 -0.13 -10.57
CA VAL A 61 1.69 -1.45 -10.79
C VAL A 61 3.06 -1.51 -10.11
N LEU A 62 3.89 -0.47 -10.27
CA LEU A 62 5.19 -0.40 -9.59
C LEU A 62 5.04 -0.39 -8.05
N ASN A 63 3.95 0.18 -7.56
CA ASN A 63 3.65 0.26 -6.14
C ASN A 63 3.11 -1.04 -5.53
N VAL A 64 2.77 -2.04 -6.36
CA VAL A 64 2.27 -3.34 -5.87
C VAL A 64 3.30 -4.06 -5.02
N ILE A 65 4.56 -4.10 -5.47
CA ILE A 65 5.62 -4.82 -4.76
C ILE A 65 5.79 -4.28 -3.33
N PRO A 66 6.05 -2.97 -3.10
CA PRO A 66 6.16 -2.44 -1.75
C PRO A 66 4.87 -2.56 -0.94
N ALA A 67 3.70 -2.45 -1.57
CA ALA A 67 2.41 -2.62 -0.91
C ALA A 67 2.19 -4.06 -0.40
N VAL A 68 2.49 -5.07 -1.23
CA VAL A 68 2.37 -6.49 -0.86
C VAL A 68 3.37 -6.82 0.24
N VAL A 69 4.61 -6.33 0.15
CA VAL A 69 5.61 -6.53 1.21
C VAL A 69 5.14 -5.87 2.51
N ALA A 70 4.68 -4.62 2.47
CA ALA A 70 4.15 -3.93 3.66
C ALA A 70 2.94 -4.68 4.27
N LEU A 71 2.07 -5.24 3.43
CA LEU A 71 0.91 -6.04 3.86
C LEU A 71 1.34 -7.34 4.54
N ILE A 72 2.27 -8.09 3.95
CA ILE A 72 2.80 -9.34 4.53
C ILE A 72 3.49 -9.05 5.86
N LEU A 73 4.37 -8.04 5.90
CA LEU A 73 5.06 -7.65 7.13
C LEU A 73 4.07 -7.17 8.20
N GLY A 74 3.02 -6.45 7.80
CA GLY A 74 1.92 -6.07 8.68
C GLY A 74 1.16 -7.28 9.24
N ILE A 75 0.80 -8.26 8.42
CA ILE A 75 0.12 -9.47 8.87
C ILE A 75 1.01 -10.28 9.83
N VAL A 76 2.29 -10.45 9.50
CA VAL A 76 3.27 -11.15 10.35
C VAL A 76 3.47 -10.38 11.67
N GLY A 77 3.63 -9.07 11.62
CA GLY A 77 3.82 -8.24 12.81
C GLY A 77 2.59 -8.16 13.71
N ARG A 78 1.37 -8.31 13.16
CA ARG A 78 0.13 -8.33 13.94
C ARG A 78 0.02 -9.59 14.79
N ARG A 79 0.56 -10.73 14.32
CA ARG A 79 0.69 -11.96 15.13
C ARG A 79 1.60 -11.76 16.35
N ALA A 80 2.44 -10.73 16.36
CA ALA A 80 3.29 -10.35 17.48
C ALA A 80 2.70 -9.24 18.40
N ALA A 81 1.40 -8.95 18.29
CA ALA A 81 0.65 -8.03 19.17
C ALA A 81 1.14 -6.56 19.22
N SER A 82 1.78 -6.05 18.17
CA SER A 82 2.18 -4.62 18.06
C SER A 82 1.18 -3.78 17.23
N ARG A 83 1.18 -2.44 17.39
CA ARG A 83 0.28 -1.50 16.67
C ARG A 83 0.79 -1.06 15.29
N ILE A 84 2.10 -0.96 15.12
CA ILE A 84 2.81 -0.62 13.87
C ILE A 84 2.37 -1.47 12.64
N PRO A 85 2.15 -2.79 12.75
CA PRO A 85 1.67 -3.63 11.65
C PRO A 85 0.32 -3.21 11.05
N LEU A 86 -0.52 -2.47 11.79
CA LEU A 86 -1.80 -2.00 11.26
C LEU A 86 -1.59 -1.05 10.08
N LEU A 87 -0.56 -0.20 10.13
CA LEU A 87 -0.25 0.76 9.06
C LEU A 87 0.13 0.05 7.76
N GLY A 88 1.00 -0.96 7.85
CA GLY A 88 1.39 -1.77 6.68
C GLY A 88 0.20 -2.48 6.04
N ILE A 89 -0.74 -2.98 6.86
CA ILE A 89 -1.97 -3.60 6.37
C ILE A 89 -2.86 -2.58 5.66
N VAL A 90 -3.14 -1.44 6.30
CA VAL A 90 -4.03 -0.42 5.74
C VAL A 90 -3.47 0.16 4.45
N ILE A 91 -2.19 0.53 4.43
CA ILE A 91 -1.54 1.11 3.24
C ILE A 91 -1.46 0.06 2.13
N GLY A 92 -1.02 -1.16 2.44
CA GLY A 92 -0.94 -2.24 1.46
C GLY A 92 -2.30 -2.58 0.85
N ALA A 93 -3.34 -2.66 1.68
CA ALA A 93 -4.70 -2.90 1.20
C ALA A 93 -5.22 -1.73 0.34
N ALA A 94 -4.97 -0.48 0.73
CA ALA A 94 -5.41 0.69 -0.03
C ALA A 94 -4.81 0.71 -1.44
N VAL A 95 -3.50 0.41 -1.58
CA VAL A 95 -2.84 0.31 -2.88
C VAL A 95 -3.49 -0.77 -3.75
N LEU A 96 -3.74 -1.95 -3.18
CA LEU A 96 -4.37 -3.04 -3.93
C LEU A 96 -5.79 -2.70 -4.36
N VAL A 97 -6.58 -2.04 -3.50
CA VAL A 97 -7.95 -1.61 -3.84
C VAL A 97 -7.93 -0.58 -4.97
N ILE A 98 -7.02 0.40 -4.93
CA ILE A 98 -6.89 1.40 -6.01
C ILE A 98 -6.53 0.73 -7.32
N LEU A 99 -5.56 -0.19 -7.32
CA LEU A 99 -5.17 -0.91 -8.53
C LEU A 99 -6.34 -1.71 -9.12
N VAL A 100 -7.08 -2.45 -8.28
CA VAL A 100 -8.27 -3.19 -8.72
C VAL A 100 -9.31 -2.23 -9.30
N GLY A 101 -9.53 -1.08 -8.67
CA GLY A 101 -10.43 -0.04 -9.18
C GLY A 101 -10.01 0.47 -10.56
N GLN A 102 -8.72 0.71 -10.78
CA GLN A 102 -8.19 1.12 -12.08
C GLN A 102 -8.39 0.06 -13.17
N PHE A 103 -8.19 -1.23 -12.85
CA PHE A 103 -8.45 -2.32 -13.79
C PHE A 103 -9.94 -2.46 -14.15
N ILE A 104 -10.83 -2.37 -13.16
CA ILE A 104 -12.28 -2.40 -13.40
C ILE A 104 -12.67 -1.24 -14.31
N PHE A 105 -12.22 -0.03 -13.98
CA PHE A 105 -12.49 1.15 -14.80
C PHE A 105 -12.00 0.98 -16.24
N LEU A 106 -10.75 0.53 -16.42
CA LEU A 106 -10.18 0.24 -17.74
C LEU A 106 -10.95 -0.84 -18.51
N ALA A 107 -11.53 -1.82 -17.83
CA ALA A 107 -12.34 -2.85 -18.49
C ALA A 107 -13.75 -2.37 -18.89
N THR A 108 -14.21 -1.27 -18.31
CA THR A 108 -15.54 -0.69 -18.55
C THR A 108 -15.57 0.47 -19.53
N VAL A 109 -14.41 1.04 -19.84
CA VAL A 109 -14.21 2.16 -20.78
C VAL A 109 -13.65 1.63 -22.09
#